data_AF-A0AAW1HFK3-F1
#
_entry.id   AF-A0AAW1HFK3-F1
#
_cell.length_a   1.000
_cell.length_b   1.000
_cell.length_c   1.000
_cell.angle_alpha   90.00
_cell.angle_beta   90.00
_cell.angle_gamma   90.00
#
_symmetry.space_group_name_H-M   'P 1'
#
loop_
_entity.id
_entity.type
_entity.pdbx_description
1 polymer ?
#
loop_
_entity_poly.entity_id
_entity_poly.type
_entity_poly.pdbx_seq_one_letter_code
_entity_poly.pdbx_strand_id
1 'polypeptide(L)'
;MPAGILREAIFDLWRTTSKNKRIEAIEEYIRQQLMLSQLDKHISARIKTNILFPDSIIQAIPGTLDDTSSNKKGRPRKHFEDSSSRSQRRKMKVLVTSTCLTELQVASELTLRKAGKRDSADIVKELFTASPKRGTNIKKMRKSALDEQKQLSANQALALMVDAKLSTHQYNVIRHQIEGITTKLYPAYYKVKAAKQLCYPEEINITEISADIKLQCLIDHTVTRLCEVQRDVLELSDTVGPLHIVIKWGCDGAEQKRYRQQFSEERITSEVKRIEEQIAALSPTQIKINNMDITIKPLMILCMVDGKVCNALSSCTSTQTCYLCGAKPSEMNNPEVISQKPVNANFLTFGLSPLHSWIRFFECLLHISYKLELKLWQVRGVENKTKVDKRKKFIQAKFKAELGLMVDMPKQQTGNTNDGNTAWELYTRKTSRADTNTDLIHRLLISSDPVITNLRAPPKSKHANISLEVLELLQQPVIEAELLRDSD
;
A
#
# COMPACT_ATOMS: atom_id res chain seq x y z
N MET A 1 -1.30 -41.05 30.47
CA MET A 1 -1.65 -40.55 29.12
C MET A 1 -0.37 -40.51 28.29
N PRO A 2 -0.31 -41.20 27.15
CA PRO A 2 0.97 -41.53 26.53
C PRO A 2 1.45 -40.50 25.51
N ALA A 3 2.77 -40.31 25.50
CA ALA A 3 3.61 -39.41 24.69
C ALA A 3 3.59 -39.67 23.16
N GLY A 4 2.49 -40.18 22.62
CA GLY A 4 2.32 -40.47 21.19
C GLY A 4 1.76 -39.30 20.37
N ILE A 5 1.00 -38.39 20.99
CA ILE A 5 0.31 -37.31 20.26
C ILE A 5 1.21 -36.07 20.08
N LEU A 6 2.25 -35.90 20.91
CA LEU A 6 3.21 -34.80 20.75
C LEU A 6 4.28 -35.06 19.68
N ARG A 7 4.51 -36.33 19.30
CA ARG A 7 5.60 -36.69 18.37
C ARG A 7 5.27 -36.42 16.91
N GLU A 8 4.04 -36.66 16.43
CA GLU A 8 3.72 -36.36 15.02
C GLU A 8 3.56 -34.86 14.76
N ALA A 9 3.00 -34.10 15.71
CA ALA A 9 2.81 -32.65 15.56
C ALA A 9 4.12 -31.84 15.48
N ILE A 10 5.20 -32.32 16.13
CA ILE A 10 6.52 -31.67 16.08
C ILE A 10 7.25 -32.00 14.77
N PHE A 11 7.07 -33.21 14.21
CA PHE A 11 7.70 -33.61 12.96
C PHE A 11 7.02 -33.01 11.71
N ASP A 12 5.72 -32.75 11.75
CA ASP A 12 5.02 -32.07 10.65
C ASP A 12 5.23 -30.55 10.64
N LEU A 13 5.53 -29.92 11.78
CA LEU A 13 5.93 -28.51 11.84
C LEU A 13 7.34 -28.26 11.28
N TRP A 14 8.19 -29.29 11.23
CA TRP A 14 9.59 -29.20 10.81
C TRP A 14 9.83 -29.46 9.32
N ARG A 15 8.86 -30.04 8.61
CA ARG A 15 8.94 -30.30 7.16
C ARG A 15 8.65 -29.08 6.28
N THR A 16 8.10 -28.00 6.84
CA THR A 16 7.54 -26.89 6.06
C THR A 16 8.43 -25.66 5.90
N THR A 17 9.71 -25.70 6.29
CA THR A 17 10.64 -24.58 6.04
C THR A 17 11.93 -25.02 5.35
N SER A 18 11.98 -24.74 4.04
CA SER A 18 13.07 -25.08 3.13
C SER A 18 14.35 -24.28 3.40
N LYS A 19 15.50 -24.97 3.37
CA LYS A 19 16.89 -24.48 3.19
C LYS A 19 17.51 -23.68 4.35
N ASN A 20 17.69 -24.31 5.52
CA ASN A 20 18.59 -23.79 6.55
C ASN A 20 19.72 -24.79 6.85
N LYS A 21 20.94 -24.50 6.34
CA LYS A 21 22.15 -25.34 6.50
C LYS A 21 22.55 -25.59 7.97
N ARG A 22 22.01 -24.83 8.92
CA ARG A 22 22.17 -25.09 10.36
C ARG A 22 21.47 -26.36 10.84
N ILE A 23 20.40 -26.79 10.17
CA ILE A 23 19.64 -27.98 10.55
C ILE A 23 20.42 -29.26 10.18
N GLU A 24 21.08 -29.28 9.02
CA GLU A 24 21.98 -30.38 8.63
C GLU A 24 23.16 -30.52 9.60
N ALA A 25 23.72 -29.41 10.09
CA ALA A 25 24.81 -29.44 11.08
C ALA A 25 24.36 -29.94 12.47
N ILE A 26 23.11 -29.70 12.85
CA ILE A 26 22.53 -30.19 14.11
C ILE A 26 22.18 -31.68 14.00
N GLU A 27 21.73 -32.14 12.82
CA GLU A 27 21.47 -33.56 12.56
C GLU A 27 22.77 -34.39 12.59
N GLU A 28 23.86 -33.86 12.01
CA GLU A 28 25.19 -34.48 12.04
C GLU A 28 25.75 -34.56 13.48
N TYR A 29 25.57 -33.49 14.28
CA TYR A 29 25.97 -33.46 15.69
C TYR A 29 25.22 -34.50 16.54
N ILE A 30 23.91 -34.68 16.32
CA ILE A 30 23.10 -35.68 17.02
C ILE A 30 23.50 -37.11 16.61
N ARG A 31 23.81 -37.35 15.33
CA ARG A 31 24.30 -38.64 14.83
C ARG A 31 25.65 -39.04 15.45
N GLN A 32 26.54 -38.07 15.69
CA GLN A 32 27.83 -38.29 16.34
C GLN A 32 27.69 -38.53 17.85
N GLN A 33 26.81 -37.80 18.54
CA GLN A 33 26.62 -37.94 19.99
C GLN A 33 25.89 -39.23 20.40
N LEU A 34 25.01 -39.75 19.55
CA LEU A 34 24.30 -41.01 19.80
C LEU A 34 25.04 -42.26 19.29
N MET A 35 26.27 -42.11 18.76
CA MET A 35 27.10 -43.22 18.24
C MET A 35 26.37 -44.11 17.22
N LEU A 36 25.48 -43.53 16.40
CA LEU A 36 24.65 -44.27 15.44
C LEU A 36 25.33 -44.45 14.06
N SER A 37 26.63 -44.22 13.97
CA SER A 37 27.41 -44.27 12.72
C SER A 37 27.72 -45.70 12.23
N GLN A 38 27.32 -46.74 12.97
CA GLN A 38 27.45 -48.14 12.54
C GLN A 38 26.21 -48.96 12.91
N LEU A 39 25.09 -48.78 12.20
CA LEU A 39 24.02 -49.77 12.21
C LEU A 39 23.94 -50.46 10.84
N ASP A 40 24.55 -51.64 10.80
CA ASP A 40 24.74 -52.47 9.63
C ASP A 40 23.40 -52.95 9.02
N LYS A 41 23.37 -53.09 7.68
CA LYS A 41 22.18 -53.44 6.87
C LYS A 41 21.54 -54.80 7.25
N HIS A 42 22.18 -55.58 8.12
CA HIS A 42 21.73 -56.89 8.59
C HIS A 42 20.74 -56.88 9.77
N ILE A 43 20.53 -55.78 10.49
CA ILE A 43 19.62 -55.75 11.65
C ILE A 43 18.14 -55.68 11.23
N SER A 44 17.84 -55.01 10.11
CA SER A 44 16.48 -54.95 9.55
C SER A 44 15.95 -56.32 9.07
N ALA A 45 16.87 -57.26 8.74
CA ALA A 45 16.52 -58.64 8.38
C ALA A 45 16.31 -59.56 9.61
N ARG A 46 16.94 -59.28 10.75
CA ARG A 46 16.77 -60.05 12.01
C ARG A 46 15.53 -59.65 12.83
N ILE A 47 15.02 -58.43 12.66
CA ILE A 47 13.76 -57.99 13.31
C ILE A 47 12.53 -58.66 12.68
N LYS A 48 12.60 -59.03 11.38
CA LYS A 48 11.51 -59.75 10.69
C LYS A 48 11.45 -61.26 10.98
N THR A 49 12.51 -61.85 11.52
CA THR A 49 12.63 -63.31 11.70
C THR A 49 12.51 -63.78 13.16
N ASN A 50 12.44 -62.89 14.15
CA ASN A 50 12.45 -63.25 15.58
C ASN A 50 11.36 -62.58 16.45
N ILE A 51 10.25 -62.12 15.87
CA ILE A 51 9.06 -61.78 16.66
C ILE A 51 8.05 -62.93 16.51
N LEU A 52 8.15 -63.91 17.40
CA LEU A 52 7.08 -64.88 17.66
C LEU A 52 6.10 -64.21 18.64
N PHE A 53 4.87 -63.96 18.20
CA PHE A 53 3.80 -63.59 19.12
C PHE A 53 3.29 -64.85 19.84
N PRO A 54 3.08 -64.84 21.17
CA PRO A 54 2.47 -65.95 21.88
C PRO A 54 1.03 -66.20 21.42
N ASP A 55 0.63 -67.47 21.32
CA ASP A 55 -0.69 -67.92 20.85
C ASP A 55 -1.88 -67.31 21.61
N SER A 56 -1.64 -66.76 22.80
CA SER A 56 -2.63 -66.08 23.64
C SER A 56 -3.13 -64.74 23.07
N ILE A 57 -2.42 -64.09 22.14
CA ILE A 57 -2.86 -62.83 21.50
C ILE A 57 -3.74 -63.11 20.27
N ILE A 58 -3.56 -64.25 19.61
CA ILE A 58 -4.36 -64.64 18.44
C ILE A 58 -5.75 -65.18 18.85
N GLN A 59 -5.88 -65.73 20.07
CA GLN A 59 -7.15 -66.27 20.57
C GLN A 59 -8.10 -65.25 21.24
N ALA A 60 -7.69 -63.98 21.39
CA ALA A 60 -8.47 -62.97 22.13
C ALA A 60 -9.40 -62.10 21.27
N ILE A 61 -9.58 -62.39 19.97
CA ILE A 61 -10.59 -61.73 19.15
C ILE A 61 -11.51 -62.79 18.53
N PRO A 62 -12.63 -63.14 19.19
CA PRO A 62 -13.62 -64.06 18.66
C PRO A 62 -14.27 -63.48 17.41
N GLY A 63 -14.35 -64.30 16.37
CA GLY A 63 -15.14 -64.03 15.18
C GLY A 63 -16.65 -64.10 15.44
N THR A 64 -17.36 -63.29 14.66
CA THR A 64 -18.70 -63.58 14.14
C THR A 64 -18.51 -63.76 12.63
N LEU A 65 -18.28 -64.99 12.17
CA LEU A 65 -19.27 -65.95 11.66
C LEU A 65 -19.97 -65.53 10.35
N ASP A 66 -19.93 -66.51 9.43
CA ASP A 66 -20.82 -66.78 8.29
C ASP A 66 -20.63 -65.92 7.02
N ASP A 67 -20.57 -66.45 5.79
CA ASP A 67 -20.68 -67.83 5.32
C ASP A 67 -20.22 -67.94 3.84
N THR A 68 -19.80 -69.14 3.47
CA THR A 68 -19.80 -69.77 2.12
C THR A 68 -19.03 -69.20 0.90
N SER A 69 -18.14 -70.07 0.39
CA SER A 69 -17.87 -70.38 -1.03
C SER A 69 -17.13 -69.33 -1.88
N SER A 70 -16.12 -69.60 -2.71
CA SER A 70 -15.49 -70.80 -3.24
C SER A 70 -14.07 -70.39 -3.68
N ASN A 71 -13.08 -71.26 -3.46
CA ASN A 71 -11.69 -71.03 -3.86
C ASN A 71 -11.54 -70.92 -5.40
N LYS A 72 -11.51 -69.69 -5.93
CA LYS A 72 -10.95 -69.43 -7.28
C LYS A 72 -9.48 -69.08 -7.16
N LYS A 73 -8.60 -70.00 -7.56
CA LYS A 73 -7.15 -69.73 -7.74
C LYS A 73 -6.97 -68.55 -8.71
N GLY A 74 -6.57 -67.40 -8.19
CA GLY A 74 -6.33 -66.20 -8.98
C GLY A 74 -5.59 -65.13 -8.18
N ARG A 75 -4.88 -64.23 -8.88
CA ARG A 75 -4.15 -63.10 -8.29
C ARG A 75 -5.08 -62.30 -7.35
N PRO A 76 -4.64 -61.96 -6.12
CA PRO A 76 -5.45 -61.18 -5.18
C PRO A 76 -5.99 -59.91 -5.82
N ARG A 77 -7.30 -59.68 -5.70
CA ARG A 77 -7.94 -58.49 -6.26
C ARG A 77 -7.57 -57.29 -5.40
N LYS A 78 -6.91 -56.30 -5.99
CA LYS A 78 -6.70 -54.98 -5.36
C LYS A 78 -8.04 -54.27 -5.16
N HIS A 79 -8.16 -53.45 -4.11
CA HIS A 79 -9.27 -52.50 -3.94
C HIS A 79 -9.36 -51.55 -5.14
N PHE A 80 -10.54 -50.98 -5.37
CA PHE A 80 -10.79 -50.10 -6.52
C PHE A 80 -9.88 -48.86 -6.50
N GLU A 81 -9.71 -48.26 -5.32
CA GLU A 81 -8.88 -47.08 -5.09
C GLU A 81 -7.38 -47.36 -5.36
N ASP A 82 -6.90 -48.55 -5.01
CA ASP A 82 -5.50 -48.98 -5.21
C ASP A 82 -5.20 -49.54 -6.62
N SER A 83 -6.20 -49.52 -7.51
CA SER A 83 -6.09 -50.07 -8.86
C SER A 83 -5.64 -49.01 -9.87
N SER A 84 -4.86 -49.41 -10.88
CA SER A 84 -4.52 -48.51 -11.99
C SER A 84 -5.77 -48.07 -12.78
N SER A 85 -5.72 -46.90 -13.43
CA SER A 85 -6.84 -46.35 -14.22
C SER A 85 -7.39 -47.32 -15.26
N ARG A 86 -6.52 -48.09 -15.94
CA ARG A 86 -6.91 -49.15 -16.87
C ARG A 86 -7.70 -50.27 -16.20
N SER A 87 -7.31 -50.65 -14.98
CA SER A 87 -7.99 -51.68 -14.19
C SER A 87 -9.32 -51.19 -13.60
N GLN A 88 -9.38 -49.93 -13.14
CA GLN A 88 -10.61 -49.28 -12.70
C GLN A 88 -11.65 -49.23 -13.83
N ARG A 89 -11.26 -48.80 -15.03
CA ARG A 89 -12.15 -48.81 -16.21
C ARG A 89 -12.65 -50.20 -16.57
N ARG A 90 -11.80 -51.23 -16.48
CA ARG A 90 -12.20 -52.63 -16.73
C ARG A 90 -13.20 -53.14 -15.69
N LYS A 91 -13.00 -52.81 -14.41
CA LYS A 91 -13.93 -53.14 -13.32
C LYS A 91 -15.27 -52.41 -13.48
N MET A 92 -15.25 -51.15 -13.91
CA MET A 92 -16.44 -50.32 -14.10
C MET A 92 -17.19 -50.61 -15.41
N LYS A 93 -16.59 -51.38 -16.33
CA LYS A 93 -17.18 -51.67 -17.66
C LYS A 93 -18.56 -52.32 -17.54
N VAL A 94 -18.75 -53.22 -16.58
CA VAL A 94 -20.05 -53.86 -16.34
C VAL A 94 -21.07 -52.81 -15.91
N LEU A 95 -20.76 -52.02 -14.88
CA LEU A 95 -21.66 -50.97 -14.37
C LEU A 95 -22.05 -49.94 -15.44
N VAL A 96 -21.11 -49.49 -16.28
CA VAL A 96 -21.37 -48.50 -17.33
C VAL A 96 -22.17 -49.08 -18.51
N THR A 97 -22.13 -50.41 -18.71
CA THR A 97 -22.89 -51.06 -19.78
C THR A 97 -24.28 -51.52 -19.32
N SER A 98 -24.46 -51.82 -18.03
CA SER A 98 -25.72 -52.29 -17.47
C SER A 98 -26.66 -51.19 -16.98
N THR A 99 -26.16 -49.96 -16.80
CA THR A 99 -26.88 -48.88 -16.11
C THR A 99 -26.97 -47.65 -17.00
N CYS A 100 -28.13 -47.00 -17.02
CA CYS A 100 -28.34 -45.82 -17.85
C CYS A 100 -27.73 -44.56 -17.21
N LEU A 101 -27.51 -43.52 -18.02
CA LEU A 101 -26.81 -42.30 -17.59
C LEU A 101 -27.53 -41.57 -16.45
N THR A 102 -28.87 -41.54 -16.45
CA THR A 102 -29.69 -40.86 -15.44
C THR A 102 -29.60 -41.55 -14.08
N GLU A 103 -29.59 -42.88 -14.06
CA GLU A 103 -29.40 -43.66 -12.83
C GLU A 103 -27.99 -43.44 -12.24
N LEU A 104 -26.96 -43.42 -13.09
CA LEU A 104 -25.59 -43.12 -12.66
C LEU A 104 -25.45 -41.70 -12.11
N GLN A 105 -26.17 -40.73 -12.68
CA GLN A 105 -26.21 -39.35 -12.19
C GLN A 105 -26.82 -39.30 -10.78
N VAL A 106 -28.02 -39.85 -10.60
CA VAL A 106 -28.73 -39.82 -9.31
C VAL A 106 -27.94 -40.56 -8.24
N ALA A 107 -27.34 -41.71 -8.58
CA ALA A 107 -26.46 -42.44 -7.67
C ALA A 107 -25.22 -41.62 -7.26
N SER A 108 -24.62 -40.88 -8.19
CA SER A 108 -23.48 -40.00 -7.91
C SER A 108 -23.87 -38.81 -7.02
N GLU A 109 -25.04 -38.21 -7.26
CA GLU A 109 -25.55 -37.12 -6.44
C GLU A 109 -25.82 -37.58 -4.99
N LEU A 110 -26.53 -38.71 -4.83
CA LEU A 110 -26.87 -39.28 -3.53
C LEU A 110 -25.63 -39.65 -2.71
N THR A 111 -24.62 -40.23 -3.35
CA THR A 111 -23.35 -40.59 -2.68
C THR A 111 -22.56 -39.35 -2.26
N LEU A 112 -22.52 -38.29 -3.07
CA LEU A 112 -21.89 -37.03 -2.72
C LEU A 112 -22.60 -36.31 -1.56
N ARG A 113 -23.94 -36.30 -1.56
CA ARG A 113 -24.75 -35.74 -0.45
C ARG A 113 -24.54 -36.52 0.85
N LYS A 114 -24.53 -37.87 0.79
CA LYS A 114 -24.24 -38.73 1.95
C LYS A 114 -22.83 -38.51 2.50
N ALA A 115 -21.86 -38.20 1.65
CA ALA A 115 -20.50 -37.85 2.05
C ALA A 115 -20.34 -36.40 2.53
N GLY A 116 -21.43 -35.62 2.67
CA GLY A 116 -21.40 -34.22 3.11
C GLY A 116 -20.95 -33.21 2.06
N LYS A 117 -20.65 -33.64 0.82
CA LYS A 117 -20.14 -32.79 -0.26
C LYS A 117 -21.28 -32.19 -1.09
N ARG A 118 -22.08 -31.32 -0.46
CA ARG A 118 -23.31 -30.74 -1.05
C ARG A 118 -23.02 -29.96 -2.35
N ASP A 119 -22.05 -29.06 -2.34
CA ASP A 119 -21.71 -28.25 -3.52
C ASP A 119 -21.26 -29.11 -4.71
N SER A 120 -20.54 -30.20 -4.44
CA SER A 120 -20.14 -31.13 -5.51
C SER A 120 -21.33 -31.87 -6.11
N ALA A 121 -22.33 -32.20 -5.29
CA ALA A 121 -23.57 -32.83 -5.76
C ALA A 121 -24.38 -31.86 -6.64
N ASP A 122 -24.45 -30.58 -6.25
CA ASP A 122 -25.16 -29.55 -7.01
C ASP A 122 -24.45 -29.25 -8.35
N ILE A 123 -23.12 -29.24 -8.40
CA ILE A 123 -22.35 -29.14 -9.65
C ILE A 123 -22.62 -30.33 -10.57
N VAL A 124 -22.61 -31.56 -10.04
CA VAL A 124 -22.92 -32.77 -10.83
C VAL A 124 -24.32 -32.66 -11.40
N LYS A 125 -25.32 -32.28 -10.59
CA LYS A 125 -26.69 -32.05 -11.04
C LYS A 125 -26.75 -31.02 -12.17
N GLU A 126 -26.12 -29.87 -12.01
CA GLU A 126 -26.10 -28.80 -13.01
C GLU A 126 -25.49 -29.24 -14.36
N LEU A 127 -24.42 -30.06 -14.33
CA LEU A 127 -23.77 -30.56 -15.53
C LEU A 127 -24.67 -31.46 -16.39
N PHE A 128 -25.65 -32.12 -15.79
CA PHE A 128 -26.57 -33.03 -16.48
C PHE A 128 -27.95 -32.43 -16.77
N THR A 129 -28.41 -31.45 -16.00
CA THR A 129 -29.70 -30.77 -16.24
C THR A 129 -29.62 -29.61 -17.23
N ALA A 130 -28.42 -29.06 -17.47
CA ALA A 130 -28.23 -27.92 -18.35
C ALA A 130 -27.91 -28.31 -19.82
N SER A 131 -27.97 -27.32 -20.71
CA SER A 131 -27.60 -27.45 -22.14
C SER A 131 -26.26 -28.20 -22.33
N PRO A 132 -26.08 -29.02 -23.39
CA PRO A 132 -24.84 -29.74 -23.69
C PRO A 132 -23.57 -28.87 -23.71
N LYS A 133 -23.73 -27.55 -23.93
CA LYS A 133 -22.63 -26.57 -23.94
C LYS A 133 -22.26 -26.03 -22.56
N ARG A 134 -23.02 -26.31 -21.49
CA ARG A 134 -22.79 -25.76 -20.14
C ARG A 134 -21.45 -26.21 -19.57
N GLY A 135 -21.12 -27.50 -19.66
CA GLY A 135 -19.81 -28.01 -19.23
C GLY A 135 -18.64 -27.37 -19.98
N THR A 136 -18.78 -27.12 -21.29
CA THR A 136 -17.78 -26.39 -22.07
C THR A 136 -17.67 -24.91 -21.67
N ASN A 137 -18.79 -24.27 -21.32
CA ASN A 137 -18.80 -22.88 -20.87
C ASN A 137 -18.15 -22.76 -19.49
N ILE A 138 -18.46 -23.65 -18.53
CA ILE A 138 -17.81 -23.71 -17.22
C ILE A 138 -16.29 -23.89 -17.37
N LYS A 139 -15.85 -24.80 -18.25
CA LYS A 139 -14.42 -25.00 -18.53
C LYS A 139 -13.76 -23.77 -19.15
N LYS A 140 -14.42 -23.09 -20.09
CA LYS A 140 -13.92 -21.86 -20.71
C LYS A 140 -13.81 -20.72 -19.69
N MET A 141 -14.83 -20.50 -18.86
CA MET A 141 -14.84 -19.46 -17.83
C MET A 141 -13.76 -19.69 -16.77
N ARG A 142 -13.56 -20.95 -16.34
CA ARG A 142 -12.50 -21.26 -15.37
C ARG A 142 -11.11 -21.01 -15.96
N LYS A 143 -10.91 -21.35 -17.24
CA LYS A 143 -9.66 -21.09 -17.95
C LYS A 143 -9.42 -19.59 -18.15
N SER A 144 -10.45 -18.82 -18.52
CA SER A 144 -10.32 -17.36 -18.66
C SER A 144 -10.01 -16.70 -17.31
N ALA A 145 -10.66 -17.12 -16.22
CA ALA A 145 -10.36 -16.61 -14.88
C ALA A 145 -8.92 -16.91 -14.42
N LEU A 146 -8.41 -18.11 -14.72
CA LEU A 146 -7.01 -18.50 -14.46
C LEU A 146 -6.00 -17.74 -15.33
N ASP A 147 -6.36 -17.41 -16.57
CA ASP A 147 -5.51 -16.63 -17.48
C ASP A 147 -5.56 -15.12 -17.15
N GLU A 148 -6.70 -14.60 -16.67
CA GLU A 148 -6.85 -13.22 -16.15
C GLU A 148 -5.96 -12.98 -14.94
N GLN A 149 -5.76 -13.98 -14.08
CA GLN A 149 -4.83 -13.89 -12.94
C GLN A 149 -3.34 -13.79 -13.32
N LYS A 150 -2.96 -14.06 -14.59
CA LYS A 150 -1.55 -14.04 -15.04
C LYS A 150 -1.12 -12.75 -15.73
N GLN A 151 -2.05 -11.88 -16.09
CA GLN A 151 -1.76 -10.63 -16.78
C GLN A 151 -1.96 -9.45 -15.83
N LEU A 152 -0.96 -8.55 -15.77
CA LEU A 152 -1.12 -7.26 -15.10
C LEU A 152 -2.24 -6.47 -15.78
N SER A 153 -3.13 -5.90 -14.98
CA SER A 153 -4.11 -4.93 -15.46
C SER A 153 -3.40 -3.67 -16.00
N ALA A 154 -4.10 -2.90 -16.83
CA ALA A 154 -3.57 -1.64 -17.35
C ALA A 154 -3.20 -0.65 -16.23
N ASN A 155 -4.01 -0.60 -15.15
CA ASN A 155 -3.76 0.24 -13.98
C ASN A 155 -2.54 -0.24 -13.17
N GLN A 156 -2.38 -1.55 -12.98
CA GLN A 156 -1.18 -2.11 -12.32
C GLN A 156 0.09 -1.84 -13.12
N ALA A 157 0.03 -1.96 -14.45
CA ALA A 157 1.16 -1.60 -15.32
C ALA A 157 1.46 -0.10 -15.27
N LEU A 158 0.44 0.76 -15.23
CA LEU A 158 0.62 2.20 -15.07
C LEU A 158 1.24 2.55 -13.71
N ALA A 159 0.77 1.94 -12.62
CA ALA A 159 1.33 2.10 -11.27
C ALA A 159 2.82 1.72 -11.25
N LEU A 160 3.19 0.59 -11.86
CA LEU A 160 4.59 0.18 -12.01
C LEU A 160 5.41 1.22 -12.79
N MET A 161 4.88 1.74 -13.90
CA MET A 161 5.59 2.77 -14.67
C MET A 161 5.84 4.04 -13.85
N VAL A 162 4.90 4.43 -12.98
CA VAL A 162 5.03 5.58 -12.09
C VAL A 162 6.10 5.31 -11.03
N ASP A 163 6.02 4.19 -10.31
CA ASP A 163 6.94 3.86 -9.22
C ASP A 163 8.37 3.66 -9.71
N ALA A 164 8.54 2.97 -10.84
CA ALA A 164 9.86 2.74 -11.44
C ALA A 164 10.31 3.88 -12.38
N LYS A 165 9.53 4.97 -12.49
CA LYS A 165 9.81 6.13 -13.36
C LYS A 165 10.14 5.74 -14.81
N LEU A 166 9.43 4.74 -15.34
CA LEU A 166 9.70 4.19 -16.68
C LEU A 166 9.18 5.10 -17.79
N SER A 167 9.98 5.28 -18.84
CA SER A 167 9.53 5.82 -20.10
C SER A 167 8.71 4.80 -20.90
N THR A 168 7.92 5.27 -21.87
CA THR A 168 7.19 4.40 -22.80
C THR A 168 8.11 3.43 -23.53
N HIS A 169 9.30 3.89 -23.92
CA HIS A 169 10.29 3.04 -24.57
C HIS A 169 10.81 1.95 -23.63
N GLN A 170 11.21 2.32 -22.41
CA GLN A 170 11.68 1.37 -21.40
C GLN A 170 10.63 0.31 -21.08
N TYR A 171 9.36 0.72 -20.91
CA TYR A 171 8.25 -0.20 -20.70
C TYR A 171 8.09 -1.20 -21.86
N ASN A 172 8.16 -0.72 -23.11
CA ASN A 172 8.04 -1.58 -24.29
C ASN A 172 9.23 -2.55 -24.42
N VAL A 173 10.46 -2.09 -24.12
CA VAL A 173 11.65 -2.96 -24.09
C VAL A 173 11.48 -4.09 -23.07
N ILE A 174 11.09 -3.76 -21.83
CA ILE A 174 10.84 -4.74 -20.77
C ILE A 174 9.75 -5.73 -21.21
N ARG A 175 8.64 -5.22 -21.76
CA ARG A 175 7.54 -6.04 -22.25
C ARG A 175 8.00 -7.02 -23.33
N HIS A 176 8.73 -6.56 -24.35
CA HIS A 176 9.21 -7.41 -25.44
C HIS A 176 10.20 -8.47 -24.97
N GLN A 177 11.08 -8.16 -24.02
CA GLN A 177 12.00 -9.14 -23.44
C GLN A 177 11.25 -10.26 -22.69
N ILE A 178 10.15 -9.92 -22.01
CA ILE A 178 9.36 -10.87 -21.23
C ILE A 178 8.40 -11.69 -22.12
N GLU A 179 7.99 -11.19 -23.28
CA GLU A 179 7.11 -11.91 -24.22
C GLU A 179 7.68 -13.29 -24.63
N GLY A 180 9.01 -13.46 -24.62
CA GLY A 180 9.67 -14.74 -24.89
C GLY A 180 9.69 -15.74 -23.71
N ILE A 181 9.39 -15.29 -22.49
CA ILE A 181 9.45 -16.11 -21.25
C ILE A 181 8.04 -16.40 -20.73
N THR A 182 7.19 -15.39 -20.66
CA THR A 182 5.82 -15.50 -20.15
C THR A 182 4.87 -14.77 -21.08
N THR A 183 3.93 -15.49 -21.65
CA THR A 183 2.96 -14.91 -22.57
C THR A 183 2.05 -13.94 -21.82
N LYS A 184 2.04 -12.68 -22.28
CA LYS A 184 1.06 -11.64 -21.90
C LYS A 184 1.10 -11.13 -20.45
N LEU A 185 2.22 -11.25 -19.72
CA LEU A 185 2.33 -10.68 -18.37
C LEU A 185 2.06 -9.16 -18.36
N TYR A 186 2.74 -8.41 -19.23
CA TYR A 186 2.55 -6.97 -19.34
C TYR A 186 1.52 -6.62 -20.42
N PRO A 187 0.53 -5.74 -20.13
CA PRO A 187 -0.41 -5.29 -21.13
C PRO A 187 0.29 -4.43 -22.20
N ALA A 188 -0.26 -4.44 -23.41
CA ALA A 188 0.24 -3.57 -24.47
C ALA A 188 0.08 -2.08 -24.11
N TYR A 189 1.02 -1.25 -24.56
CA TYR A 189 1.07 0.16 -24.15
C TYR A 189 -0.21 0.93 -24.50
N TYR A 190 -0.93 0.59 -25.56
CA TYR A 190 -2.19 1.26 -25.88
C TYR A 190 -3.25 1.09 -24.78
N LYS A 191 -3.26 -0.05 -24.05
CA LYS A 191 -4.13 -0.26 -22.89
C LYS A 191 -3.70 0.60 -21.71
N VAL A 192 -2.38 0.71 -21.49
CA VAL A 192 -1.82 1.60 -20.46
C VAL A 192 -2.11 3.07 -20.80
N LYS A 193 -2.05 3.44 -22.09
CA LYS A 193 -2.43 4.76 -22.58
C LYS A 193 -3.91 5.05 -22.30
N ALA A 194 -4.81 4.08 -22.52
CA ALA A 194 -6.22 4.22 -22.15
C ALA A 194 -6.39 4.42 -20.63
N ALA A 195 -5.66 3.66 -19.80
CA ALA A 195 -5.66 3.87 -18.35
C ALA A 195 -5.15 5.26 -17.94
N LYS A 196 -4.16 5.82 -18.64
CA LYS A 196 -3.70 7.21 -18.42
C LYS A 196 -4.82 8.21 -18.69
N GLN A 197 -5.59 8.03 -19.76
CA GLN A 197 -6.70 8.94 -20.10
C GLN A 197 -7.78 8.95 -19.02
N LEU A 198 -8.03 7.81 -18.36
CA LEU A 198 -8.98 7.73 -17.23
C LEU A 198 -8.53 8.52 -15.99
N CYS A 199 -7.26 8.92 -15.91
CA CYS A 199 -6.73 9.71 -14.78
C CYS A 199 -6.81 11.23 -15.05
N TYR A 200 -7.34 11.65 -16.20
CA TYR A 200 -7.37 13.06 -16.59
C TYR A 200 -8.81 13.61 -16.45
N PRO A 201 -8.99 14.77 -15.79
CA PRO A 201 -10.26 15.48 -15.81
C PRO A 201 -10.55 16.06 -17.21
N GLU A 202 -11.81 16.37 -17.48
CA GLU A 202 -12.28 16.75 -18.83
C GLU A 202 -11.76 18.13 -19.30
N GLU A 203 -11.64 19.09 -18.38
CA GLU A 203 -11.28 20.48 -18.72
C GLU A 203 -9.90 20.86 -18.13
N ILE A 204 -8.86 20.76 -18.95
CA ILE A 204 -7.50 21.21 -18.62
C ILE A 204 -7.11 22.37 -19.53
N ASN A 205 -6.86 23.54 -18.95
CA ASN A 205 -6.35 24.71 -19.67
C ASN A 205 -4.83 24.67 -19.68
N ILE A 206 -4.22 24.66 -20.86
CA ILE A 206 -2.76 24.60 -21.00
C ILE A 206 -2.30 25.69 -21.96
N THR A 207 -1.36 26.51 -21.48
CA THR A 207 -0.70 27.55 -22.25
C THR A 207 0.82 27.38 -22.20
N GLU A 208 1.58 28.26 -22.87
CA GLU A 208 3.04 28.24 -22.77
C GLU A 208 3.57 28.69 -21.39
N ILE A 209 2.74 29.40 -20.61
CA ILE A 209 3.15 30.06 -19.36
C ILE A 209 2.47 29.48 -18.12
N SER A 210 1.37 28.73 -18.29
CA SER A 210 0.59 28.14 -17.20
C SER A 210 -0.10 26.85 -17.64
N ALA A 211 -0.50 26.06 -16.66
CA ALA A 211 -1.52 25.03 -16.81
C ALA A 211 -2.41 25.03 -15.58
N ASP A 212 -3.72 25.03 -15.77
CA ASP A 212 -4.71 25.10 -14.70
C ASP A 212 -5.95 24.24 -15.02
N ILE A 213 -6.65 23.86 -13.96
CA ILE A 213 -7.87 23.03 -13.99
C ILE A 213 -8.88 23.73 -13.09
N LYS A 214 -10.14 23.79 -13.53
CA LYS A 214 -11.23 24.31 -12.68
C LYS A 214 -11.38 23.44 -11.44
N LEU A 215 -11.51 24.07 -10.26
CA LEU A 215 -11.53 23.35 -9.00
C LEU A 215 -12.66 22.31 -8.91
N GLN A 216 -13.87 22.66 -9.35
CA GLN A 216 -15.02 21.74 -9.39
C GLN A 216 -14.69 20.47 -10.20
N CYS A 217 -14.15 20.63 -11.41
CA CYS A 217 -13.80 19.51 -12.29
C CYS A 217 -12.73 18.60 -11.66
N LEU A 218 -11.74 19.18 -10.97
CA LEU A 218 -10.71 18.41 -10.27
C LEU A 218 -11.30 17.62 -9.08
N ILE A 219 -12.18 18.24 -8.29
CA ILE A 219 -12.83 17.60 -7.14
C ILE A 219 -13.75 16.48 -7.61
N ASP A 220 -14.63 16.73 -8.59
CA ASP A 220 -15.56 15.73 -9.11
C ASP A 220 -14.81 14.52 -9.68
N HIS A 221 -13.73 14.76 -10.42
CA HIS A 221 -12.87 13.70 -10.93
C HIS A 221 -12.23 12.91 -9.78
N THR A 222 -11.62 13.60 -8.81
CA THR A 222 -10.94 12.94 -7.68
C THR A 222 -11.91 12.12 -6.83
N VAL A 223 -13.09 12.66 -6.55
CA VAL A 223 -14.15 12.00 -5.78
C VAL A 223 -14.67 10.77 -6.54
N THR A 224 -14.86 10.86 -7.85
CA THR A 224 -15.23 9.72 -8.71
C THR A 224 -14.20 8.60 -8.59
N ARG A 225 -12.91 8.92 -8.73
CA ARG A 225 -11.80 7.96 -8.63
C ARG A 225 -11.68 7.37 -7.22
N LEU A 226 -11.93 8.15 -6.16
CA LEU A 226 -11.97 7.65 -4.78
C LEU A 226 -13.13 6.68 -4.55
N CYS A 227 -14.31 6.97 -5.09
CA CYS A 227 -15.47 6.09 -4.99
C CYS A 227 -15.24 4.75 -5.72
N GLU A 228 -14.48 4.74 -6.81
CA GLU A 228 -14.06 3.50 -7.46
C GLU A 228 -13.17 2.63 -6.55
N VAL A 229 -12.25 3.26 -5.81
CA VAL A 229 -11.38 2.54 -4.86
C VAL A 229 -12.17 2.03 -3.66
N GLN A 230 -13.12 2.81 -3.18
CA GLN A 230 -13.92 2.51 -1.97
C GLN A 230 -15.24 1.81 -2.28
N ARG A 231 -15.42 1.29 -3.51
CA ARG A 231 -16.70 0.71 -3.96
C ARG A 231 -17.24 -0.33 -2.98
N ASP A 232 -16.40 -1.29 -2.57
CA ASP A 232 -16.80 -2.36 -1.67
C ASP A 232 -17.26 -1.83 -0.30
N VAL A 233 -16.64 -0.75 0.20
CA VAL A 233 -17.00 -0.11 1.48
C VAL A 233 -18.33 0.64 1.34
N LEU A 234 -18.52 1.35 0.23
CA LEU A 234 -19.74 2.11 -0.05
C LEU A 234 -20.93 1.18 -0.30
N GLU A 235 -20.71 0.01 -0.90
CA GLU A 235 -21.76 -1.01 -1.13
C GLU A 235 -22.20 -1.71 0.16
N LEU A 236 -21.33 -1.78 1.18
CA LEU A 236 -21.63 -2.39 2.48
C LEU A 236 -22.28 -1.41 3.48
N SER A 237 -22.32 -0.10 3.18
CA SER A 237 -22.89 0.88 4.11
C SER A 237 -24.41 1.03 3.89
N ASP A 238 -25.21 0.64 4.88
CA ASP A 238 -26.68 0.75 4.84
C ASP A 238 -27.19 2.20 5.05
N THR A 239 -26.31 3.14 5.38
CA THR A 239 -26.65 4.53 5.73
C THR A 239 -26.04 5.51 4.73
N VAL A 240 -26.81 6.01 3.77
CA VAL A 240 -26.34 7.04 2.82
C VAL A 240 -26.89 8.40 3.24
N GLY A 241 -26.38 8.93 4.35
CA GLY A 241 -26.42 10.37 4.61
C GLY A 241 -25.45 11.10 3.66
N PRO A 242 -25.56 12.44 3.53
CA PRO A 242 -24.59 13.21 2.75
C PRO A 242 -23.18 13.02 3.33
N LEU A 243 -22.26 12.52 2.51
CA LEU A 243 -20.87 12.33 2.90
C LEU A 243 -20.12 13.66 2.79
N HIS A 244 -19.11 13.84 3.63
CA HIS A 244 -18.21 14.99 3.57
C HIS A 244 -16.81 14.50 3.22
N ILE A 245 -16.16 15.17 2.28
CA ILE A 245 -14.74 14.96 1.97
C ILE A 245 -13.95 16.17 2.46
N VAL A 246 -13.00 15.94 3.36
CA VAL A 246 -12.11 16.99 3.87
C VAL A 246 -10.86 17.04 2.99
N ILE A 247 -10.63 18.18 2.34
CA ILE A 247 -9.55 18.40 1.40
C ILE A 247 -8.67 19.52 1.92
N LYS A 248 -7.38 19.21 2.13
CA LYS A 248 -6.36 20.23 2.37
C LYS A 248 -5.84 20.79 1.04
N TRP A 249 -5.62 22.09 1.00
CA TRP A 249 -5.05 22.77 -0.17
C TRP A 249 -4.06 23.86 0.25
N GLY A 250 -3.34 24.40 -0.73
CA GLY A 250 -2.40 25.49 -0.55
C GLY A 250 -1.49 25.66 -1.75
N CYS A 251 -0.45 26.48 -1.61
CA CYS A 251 0.48 26.82 -2.67
C CYS A 251 1.89 27.01 -2.11
N ASP A 252 2.90 26.74 -2.95
CA ASP A 252 4.31 26.94 -2.64
C ASP A 252 5.05 27.47 -3.89
N GLY A 253 6.18 28.14 -3.66
CA GLY A 253 7.03 28.71 -4.70
C GLY A 253 8.41 28.06 -4.74
N ALA A 254 8.75 27.46 -5.88
CA ALA A 254 10.10 26.99 -6.16
C ALA A 254 10.82 27.93 -7.14
N GLU A 255 11.94 28.52 -6.72
CA GLU A 255 12.74 29.38 -7.60
C GLU A 255 13.49 28.55 -8.64
N GLN A 256 13.03 28.60 -9.89
CA GLN A 256 13.78 28.06 -11.03
C GLN A 256 14.41 29.20 -11.84
N LYS A 257 15.74 29.14 -12.02
CA LYS A 257 16.53 30.15 -12.79
C LYS A 257 15.99 30.40 -14.20
N ARG A 258 15.36 29.37 -14.81
CA ARG A 258 14.81 29.42 -16.18
C ARG A 258 13.56 30.28 -16.28
N TYR A 259 12.70 30.29 -15.25
CA TYR A 259 11.39 30.97 -15.31
C TYR A 259 11.38 32.34 -14.65
N ARG A 260 12.38 32.67 -13.80
CA ARG A 260 12.54 33.98 -13.13
C ARG A 260 11.25 34.54 -12.53
N GLN A 261 10.30 33.69 -12.12
CA GLN A 261 9.10 34.16 -11.44
C GLN A 261 9.50 34.60 -10.04
N GLN A 262 9.39 35.91 -9.80
CA GLN A 262 9.64 36.50 -8.50
C GLN A 262 8.42 36.29 -7.59
N PHE A 263 8.70 36.12 -6.30
CA PHE A 263 7.69 36.16 -5.26
C PHE A 263 7.07 37.56 -5.21
N SER A 264 5.74 37.66 -5.21
CA SER A 264 5.02 38.90 -4.90
C SER A 264 3.79 38.62 -4.04
N GLU A 265 3.61 39.45 -3.00
CA GLU A 265 2.48 39.34 -2.05
C GLU A 265 1.14 39.51 -2.76
N GLU A 266 1.07 40.43 -3.71
CA GLU A 266 -0.11 40.69 -4.54
C GLU A 266 -0.52 39.44 -5.32
N ARG A 267 0.43 38.73 -5.93
CA ARG A 267 0.15 37.51 -6.72
C ARG A 267 -0.33 36.36 -5.84
N ILE A 268 0.25 36.18 -4.65
CA ILE A 268 -0.20 35.15 -3.71
C ILE A 268 -1.61 35.45 -3.26
N THR A 269 -1.87 36.69 -2.87
CA THR A 269 -3.20 37.12 -2.41
C THR A 269 -4.24 36.97 -3.52
N SER A 270 -3.90 37.34 -4.76
CA SER A 270 -4.81 37.18 -5.90
C SER A 270 -5.08 35.71 -6.24
N GLU A 271 -4.08 34.84 -6.18
CA GLU A 271 -4.26 33.41 -6.46
C GLU A 271 -5.07 32.71 -5.37
N VAL A 272 -4.81 33.00 -4.09
CA VAL A 272 -5.57 32.44 -2.97
C VAL A 272 -7.03 32.90 -3.06
N LYS A 273 -7.26 34.20 -3.29
CA LYS A 273 -8.61 34.74 -3.48
C LYS A 273 -9.33 34.08 -4.67
N ARG A 274 -8.65 33.88 -5.80
CA ARG A 274 -9.20 33.19 -6.98
C ARG A 274 -9.64 31.76 -6.67
N ILE A 275 -8.93 31.06 -5.80
CA ILE A 275 -9.31 29.71 -5.37
C ILE A 275 -10.44 29.76 -4.33
N GLU A 276 -10.41 30.69 -3.38
CA GLU A 276 -11.49 30.89 -2.41
C GLU A 276 -12.84 31.21 -3.08
N GLU A 277 -12.84 32.04 -4.13
CA GLU A 277 -14.02 32.31 -4.95
C GLU A 277 -14.55 31.04 -5.63
N GLN A 278 -13.66 30.18 -6.14
CA GLN A 278 -14.04 28.87 -6.67
C GLN A 278 -14.59 27.95 -5.59
N ILE A 279 -14.01 27.95 -4.38
CA ILE A 279 -14.46 27.16 -3.23
C ILE A 279 -15.88 27.58 -2.84
N ALA A 280 -16.15 28.88 -2.76
CA ALA A 280 -17.47 29.41 -2.43
C ALA A 280 -18.54 29.03 -3.48
N ALA A 281 -18.12 28.81 -4.73
CA ALA A 281 -18.98 28.37 -5.82
C ALA A 281 -19.06 26.84 -5.99
N LEU A 282 -18.37 26.05 -5.16
CA LEU A 282 -18.39 24.58 -5.27
C LEU A 282 -19.78 24.01 -4.98
N SER A 283 -20.15 23.03 -5.80
CA SER A 283 -21.35 22.23 -5.62
C SER A 283 -20.97 20.80 -5.17
N PRO A 284 -21.84 20.12 -4.40
CA PRO A 284 -21.62 18.73 -4.02
C PRO A 284 -21.51 17.82 -5.25
N THR A 285 -20.55 16.91 -5.25
CA THR A 285 -20.41 15.89 -6.28
C THR A 285 -21.50 14.83 -6.09
N GLN A 286 -22.26 14.55 -7.15
CA GLN A 286 -23.26 13.48 -7.15
C GLN A 286 -22.72 12.28 -7.93
N ILE A 287 -22.71 11.11 -7.28
CA ILE A 287 -22.23 9.86 -7.88
C ILE A 287 -23.30 8.80 -7.72
N LYS A 288 -23.56 8.08 -8.81
CA LYS A 288 -24.45 6.92 -8.79
C LYS A 288 -23.63 5.64 -8.73
N ILE A 289 -23.78 4.89 -7.64
CA ILE A 289 -23.19 3.55 -7.48
C ILE A 289 -24.34 2.56 -7.38
N ASN A 290 -24.50 1.71 -8.40
CA ASN A 290 -25.64 0.80 -8.55
C ASN A 290 -26.99 1.57 -8.50
N ASN A 291 -27.82 1.29 -7.50
CA ASN A 291 -29.10 1.97 -7.25
C ASN A 291 -29.03 3.03 -6.14
N MET A 292 -27.83 3.39 -5.68
CA MET A 292 -27.64 4.40 -4.63
C MET A 292 -27.08 5.69 -5.22
N ASP A 293 -27.74 6.79 -4.89
CA ASP A 293 -27.27 8.13 -5.22
C ASP A 293 -26.50 8.69 -4.00
N ILE A 294 -25.20 8.87 -4.18
CA ILE A 294 -24.29 9.35 -3.15
C ILE A 294 -24.00 10.82 -3.41
N THR A 295 -24.23 11.66 -2.40
CA THR A 295 -23.88 13.09 -2.45
C THR A 295 -22.68 13.34 -1.55
N ILE A 296 -21.62 13.92 -2.12
CA ILE A 296 -20.35 14.19 -1.42
C ILE A 296 -20.10 15.69 -1.40
N LYS A 297 -20.02 16.27 -0.20
CA LYS A 297 -19.77 17.69 0.03
C LYS A 297 -18.29 17.95 0.33
N PRO A 298 -17.58 18.78 -0.44
CA PRO A 298 -16.19 19.12 -0.16
C PRO A 298 -16.07 20.16 0.97
N LEU A 299 -15.14 19.91 1.90
CA LEU A 299 -14.72 20.83 2.96
C LEU A 299 -13.24 21.17 2.75
N MET A 300 -12.96 22.42 2.37
CA MET A 300 -11.63 22.86 1.93
C MET A 300 -10.87 23.55 3.07
N ILE A 301 -9.63 23.13 3.34
CA ILE A 301 -8.79 23.69 4.42
C ILE A 301 -7.45 24.18 3.84
N LEU A 302 -7.22 25.49 3.89
CA LEU A 302 -5.97 26.13 3.44
C LEU A 302 -4.86 25.94 4.48
N CYS A 303 -4.18 24.79 4.48
CA CYS A 303 -3.11 24.48 5.45
C CYS A 303 -1.79 24.04 4.81
N MET A 304 -1.75 23.88 3.48
CA MET A 304 -0.53 23.50 2.75
C MET A 304 0.23 24.74 2.28
N VAL A 305 0.55 25.64 3.21
CA VAL A 305 1.21 26.92 2.96
C VAL A 305 2.45 27.07 3.83
N ASP A 306 3.44 27.82 3.35
CA ASP A 306 4.64 28.16 4.13
C ASP A 306 4.42 29.44 4.96
N GLY A 307 5.40 29.76 5.82
CA GLY A 307 5.31 30.96 6.66
C GLY A 307 5.32 32.26 5.86
N LYS A 308 5.90 32.30 4.65
CA LYS A 308 5.91 33.51 3.81
C LYS A 308 4.54 33.78 3.23
N VAL A 309 3.85 32.74 2.75
CA VAL A 309 2.47 32.80 2.29
C VAL A 309 1.55 33.21 3.45
N CYS A 310 1.73 32.64 4.65
CA CYS A 310 0.96 33.04 5.83
C CYS A 310 1.11 34.54 6.14
N ASN A 311 2.35 35.07 6.07
CA ASN A 311 2.60 36.49 6.32
C ASN A 311 1.97 37.38 5.26
N ALA A 312 2.06 37.00 3.98
CA ALA A 312 1.42 37.73 2.89
C ALA A 312 -0.11 37.80 3.08
N LEU A 313 -0.75 36.68 3.41
CA LEU A 313 -2.21 36.61 3.60
C LEU A 313 -2.70 37.29 4.89
N SER A 314 -1.88 37.31 5.94
CA SER A 314 -2.21 37.99 7.20
C SER A 314 -1.90 39.49 7.19
N SER A 315 -1.39 40.04 6.07
CA SER A 315 -0.87 41.41 5.99
C SER A 315 0.19 41.72 7.06
N CYS A 316 0.90 40.69 7.54
CA CYS A 316 1.94 40.84 8.53
C CYS A 316 3.23 41.27 7.84
N THR A 317 3.58 42.55 7.97
CA THR A 317 4.74 43.15 7.30
C THR A 317 6.09 42.59 7.75
N SER A 318 6.15 41.91 8.91
CA SER A 318 7.37 41.33 9.45
C SER A 318 7.30 39.82 9.52
N THR A 319 8.27 39.15 8.90
CA THR A 319 8.42 37.70 8.96
C THR A 319 8.82 37.15 10.34
N GLN A 320 9.13 38.04 11.30
CA GLN A 320 9.49 37.70 12.67
C GLN A 320 8.33 37.91 13.67
N THR A 321 7.24 38.55 13.23
CA THR A 321 6.05 38.72 14.05
C THR A 321 5.16 37.50 13.88
N CYS A 322 4.52 37.04 14.96
CA CYS A 322 3.58 35.93 14.88
C CYS A 322 2.33 36.37 14.10
N TYR A 323 2.06 35.75 12.95
CA TYR A 323 0.88 36.07 12.13
C TYR A 323 -0.45 35.76 12.83
N LEU A 324 -0.49 34.84 13.80
CA LEU A 324 -1.70 34.48 14.54
C LEU A 324 -2.17 35.56 15.53
N CYS A 325 -1.26 36.11 16.33
CA CYS A 325 -1.56 36.99 17.46
C CYS A 325 -0.86 38.36 17.40
N GLY A 326 -0.06 38.62 16.37
CA GLY A 326 0.69 39.87 16.19
C GLY A 326 1.84 40.07 17.20
N ALA A 327 2.22 39.05 17.97
CA ALA A 327 3.29 39.15 18.95
C ALA A 327 4.65 39.37 18.28
N LYS A 328 5.40 40.35 18.78
CA LYS A 328 6.77 40.65 18.36
C LYS A 328 7.76 39.71 19.08
N PRO A 329 8.98 39.50 18.54
CA PRO A 329 10.01 38.71 19.22
C PRO A 329 10.34 39.19 20.64
N SER A 330 10.20 40.49 20.92
CA SER A 330 10.41 41.06 22.26
C SER A 330 9.33 40.65 23.28
N GLU A 331 8.14 40.28 22.82
CA GLU A 331 6.99 39.91 23.66
C GLU A 331 6.89 38.39 23.85
N MET A 332 7.50 37.61 22.96
CA MET A 332 7.31 36.15 22.86
C MET A 332 7.76 35.36 24.09
N ASN A 333 8.65 35.94 24.91
CA ASN A 333 9.12 35.34 26.16
C ASN A 333 8.26 35.72 27.38
N ASN A 334 7.13 36.41 27.19
CA ASN A 334 6.20 36.76 28.25
C ASN A 334 4.85 36.03 28.05
N PRO A 335 4.66 34.86 28.70
CA PRO A 335 3.44 34.05 28.54
C PRO A 335 2.16 34.81 28.89
N GLU A 336 2.18 35.68 29.90
CA GLU A 336 1.02 36.46 30.32
C GLU A 336 0.57 37.41 29.20
N VAL A 337 1.52 38.14 28.60
CA VAL A 337 1.25 39.02 27.46
C VAL A 337 0.73 38.25 26.26
N ILE A 338 1.30 37.06 25.97
CA ILE A 338 0.85 36.22 24.85
C ILE A 338 -0.58 35.70 25.08
N SER A 339 -0.90 35.25 26.29
CA SER A 339 -2.22 34.71 26.63
C SER A 339 -3.36 35.72 26.45
N GLN A 340 -3.07 37.01 26.53
CA GLN A 340 -4.04 38.09 26.39
C GLN A 340 -4.17 38.60 24.95
N LYS A 341 -3.28 38.23 24.03
CA LYS A 341 -3.36 38.69 22.64
C LYS A 341 -4.46 37.95 21.88
N PRO A 342 -5.37 38.66 21.19
CA PRO A 342 -6.41 38.02 20.42
C PRO A 342 -5.79 37.24 19.24
N VAL A 343 -6.31 36.04 19.00
CA VAL A 343 -5.94 35.22 17.85
C VAL A 343 -7.02 35.36 16.79
N ASN A 344 -6.61 35.63 15.56
CA ASN A 344 -7.55 35.62 14.44
C ASN A 344 -7.89 34.18 14.05
N ALA A 345 -9.14 33.77 14.28
CA ALA A 345 -9.63 32.42 14.00
C ALA A 345 -9.45 32.02 12.52
N ASN A 346 -9.51 32.96 11.58
CA ASN A 346 -9.34 32.68 10.16
C ASN A 346 -7.93 32.14 9.86
N PHE A 347 -6.92 32.58 10.61
CA PHE A 347 -5.52 32.15 10.42
C PHE A 347 -5.21 30.80 11.06
N LEU A 348 -6.11 30.25 11.88
CA LEU A 348 -5.96 28.89 12.41
C LEU A 348 -6.02 27.83 11.31
N THR A 349 -6.70 28.14 10.20
CA THR A 349 -6.80 27.25 9.03
C THR A 349 -5.45 26.99 8.37
N PHE A 350 -4.49 27.92 8.48
CA PHE A 350 -3.11 27.77 7.98
C PHE A 350 -2.39 26.57 8.61
N GLY A 351 -2.81 26.17 9.81
CA GLY A 351 -2.22 25.06 10.54
C GLY A 351 -0.77 25.32 10.96
N LEU A 352 -0.13 24.27 11.48
CA LEU A 352 1.27 24.26 11.88
C LEU A 352 2.05 23.44 10.86
N SER A 353 3.04 24.06 10.20
CA SER A 353 3.91 23.37 9.26
C SER A 353 5.00 22.61 10.03
N PRO A 354 4.97 21.26 10.11
CA PRO A 354 5.96 20.51 10.86
C PRO A 354 7.35 20.64 10.21
N LEU A 355 7.38 20.69 8.87
CA LEU A 355 8.61 20.88 8.09
C LEU A 355 9.34 22.16 8.50
N HIS A 356 8.66 23.30 8.44
CA HIS A 356 9.26 24.58 8.79
C HIS A 356 9.55 24.69 10.28
N SER A 357 8.72 24.09 11.14
CA SER A 357 8.97 24.07 12.59
C SER A 357 10.31 23.40 12.92
N TRP A 358 10.59 22.22 12.34
CA TRP A 358 11.86 21.53 12.52
C TRP A 358 13.07 22.33 11.99
N ILE A 359 12.93 22.91 10.79
CA ILE A 359 14.01 23.72 10.18
C ILE A 359 14.33 24.93 11.06
N ARG A 360 13.31 25.71 11.44
CA ARG A 360 13.47 26.93 12.24
C ARG A 360 13.96 26.63 13.64
N PHE A 361 13.50 25.55 14.26
CA PHE A 361 13.99 25.12 15.56
C PHE A 361 15.48 24.77 15.51
N PHE A 362 15.92 24.01 14.50
CA PHE A 362 17.34 23.69 14.32
C PHE A 362 18.20 24.93 14.04
N GLU A 363 17.73 25.85 13.18
CA GLU A 363 18.38 27.14 12.94
C GLU A 363 18.50 27.97 14.24
N CYS A 364 17.46 27.97 15.07
CA CYS A 364 17.47 28.65 16.36
C CYS A 364 18.56 28.07 17.29
N LEU A 365 18.63 26.74 17.41
CA LEU A 365 19.67 26.07 18.22
C LEU A 365 21.07 26.39 17.72
N LEU A 366 21.28 26.39 16.40
CA LEU A 366 22.55 26.80 15.81
C LEU A 366 22.88 28.25 16.15
N HIS A 367 21.94 29.18 15.97
CA HIS A 367 22.15 30.59 16.31
C HIS A 367 22.44 30.81 17.81
N ILE A 368 21.79 30.07 18.70
CA ILE A 368 22.10 30.07 20.14
C ILE A 368 23.53 29.59 20.34
N SER A 369 23.90 28.46 19.73
CA SER A 369 25.24 27.85 19.85
C SER A 369 26.38 28.78 19.42
N TYR A 370 26.15 29.60 18.39
CA TYR A 370 27.13 30.59 17.92
C TYR A 370 27.28 31.78 18.87
N LYS A 371 26.24 32.08 19.65
CA LYS A 371 26.15 33.24 20.53
C LYS A 371 26.35 32.90 22.00
N LEU A 372 26.63 31.65 22.36
CA LEU A 372 26.79 31.19 23.76
C LEU A 372 27.82 32.01 24.56
N GLU A 373 28.89 32.48 23.91
CA GLU A 373 29.91 33.31 24.55
C GLU A 373 29.39 34.71 24.89
N LEU A 374 28.49 35.26 24.06
CA LEU A 374 27.96 36.61 24.23
C LEU A 374 26.66 36.64 25.05
N LYS A 375 25.85 35.57 24.97
CA LYS A 375 24.52 35.46 25.60
C LYS A 375 23.57 36.63 25.26
N LEU A 376 23.71 37.18 24.05
CA LEU A 376 22.87 38.26 23.53
C LEU A 376 22.07 37.79 22.32
N TRP A 377 20.81 38.21 22.23
CA TRP A 377 19.96 37.93 21.07
C TRP A 377 20.46 38.66 19.81
N GLN A 378 20.64 39.98 19.90
CA GLN A 378 21.15 40.83 18.83
C GLN A 378 22.65 41.06 18.97
N VAL A 379 23.40 40.76 17.91
CA VAL A 379 24.85 40.91 17.86
C VAL A 379 25.17 42.20 17.09
N ARG A 380 25.64 43.22 17.80
CA ARG A 380 26.04 44.53 17.24
C ARG A 380 27.53 44.77 17.46
N GLY A 381 28.15 45.57 16.60
CA GLY A 381 29.58 45.87 16.61
C GLY A 381 30.44 44.82 15.88
N VAL A 382 31.56 45.25 15.31
CA VAL A 382 32.46 44.39 14.51
C VAL A 382 33.07 43.29 15.37
N GLU A 383 33.52 43.62 16.58
CA GLU A 383 34.16 42.67 17.49
C GLU A 383 33.25 41.47 17.82
N ASN A 384 32.01 41.74 18.23
CA ASN A 384 31.04 40.71 18.57
C ASN A 384 30.64 39.87 17.35
N LYS A 385 30.51 40.50 16.17
CA LYS A 385 30.28 39.77 14.90
C LYS A 385 31.43 38.83 14.58
N THR A 386 32.68 39.26 14.78
CA THR A 386 33.87 38.42 14.57
C THR A 386 33.91 37.23 15.54
N LYS A 387 33.55 37.42 16.81
CA LYS A 387 33.46 36.32 17.80
C LYS A 387 32.43 35.27 17.37
N VAL A 388 31.24 35.71 16.97
CA VAL A 388 30.17 34.83 16.48
C VAL A 388 30.56 34.11 15.20
N ASP A 389 31.21 34.78 14.24
CA ASP A 389 31.66 34.15 12.99
C ASP A 389 32.73 33.08 13.24
N LYS A 390 33.68 33.34 14.16
CA LYS A 390 34.67 32.34 14.59
C LYS A 390 33.99 31.12 15.20
N ARG A 391 33.01 31.32 16.10
CA ARG A 391 32.26 30.23 16.73
C ARG A 391 31.41 29.46 15.72
N LYS A 392 30.76 30.15 14.78
CA LYS A 392 30.01 29.54 13.67
C LYS A 392 30.90 28.61 12.85
N LYS A 393 32.06 29.09 12.39
CA LYS A 393 33.03 28.28 11.63
C LYS A 393 33.54 27.06 12.42
N PHE A 394 33.82 27.24 13.71
CA PHE A 394 34.22 26.15 14.59
C PHE A 394 33.15 25.07 14.69
N ILE A 395 31.88 25.46 14.93
CA ILE A 395 30.77 24.52 15.04
C ILE A 395 30.49 23.82 13.71
N GLN A 396 30.50 24.55 12.59
CA GLN A 396 30.35 23.97 11.25
C GLN A 396 31.44 22.93 10.95
N ALA A 397 32.70 23.22 11.30
CA ALA A 397 33.79 22.28 11.13
C ALA A 397 33.59 21.02 11.99
N LYS A 398 33.12 21.18 13.23
CA LYS A 398 32.83 20.06 14.14
C LYS A 398 31.70 19.17 13.63
N PHE A 399 30.58 19.74 13.19
CA PHE A 399 29.48 18.99 12.56
C PHE A 399 29.94 18.21 11.33
N LYS A 400 30.80 18.79 10.50
CA LYS A 400 31.36 18.11 9.34
C LYS A 400 32.32 16.99 9.73
N ALA A 401 33.19 17.21 10.71
CA ALA A 401 34.18 16.24 11.14
C ALA A 401 33.56 15.04 11.87
N GLU A 402 32.60 15.29 12.78
CA GLU A 402 32.02 14.24 13.63
C GLU A 402 30.81 13.55 12.99
N LEU A 403 29.97 14.30 12.25
CA LEU A 403 28.71 13.78 11.70
C LEU A 403 28.68 13.73 10.16
N GLY A 404 29.71 14.24 9.49
CA GLY A 404 29.72 14.39 8.03
C GLY A 404 28.70 15.41 7.51
N LEU A 405 28.12 16.23 8.39
CA LEU A 405 27.03 17.15 8.07
C LEU A 405 27.55 18.56 7.80
N MET A 406 27.16 19.13 6.66
CA MET A 406 27.36 20.55 6.37
C MET A 406 26.13 21.33 6.79
N VAL A 407 26.26 22.20 7.79
CA VAL A 407 25.17 22.97 8.40
C VAL A 407 25.32 24.47 8.16
N ASP A 408 24.20 25.18 7.97
CA ASP A 408 24.13 26.65 7.91
C ASP A 408 25.15 27.30 6.94
N MET A 409 25.35 26.61 5.81
CA MET A 409 26.19 27.07 4.70
C MET A 409 25.31 27.71 3.62
N PRO A 410 25.60 28.95 3.19
CA PRO A 410 24.87 29.55 2.09
C PRO A 410 25.12 28.72 0.81
N LYS A 411 24.05 28.17 0.24
CA LYS A 411 24.12 27.54 -1.07
C LYS A 411 24.06 28.65 -2.12
N GLN A 412 25.14 28.87 -2.87
CA GLN A 412 25.14 29.79 -4.03
C GLN A 412 24.19 29.31 -5.16
N GLN A 413 23.75 28.06 -5.09
CA GLN A 413 22.75 27.46 -5.96
C GLN A 413 21.93 26.48 -5.13
N THR A 414 20.66 26.80 -4.88
CA THR A 414 19.70 25.86 -4.30
C THR A 414 19.40 24.76 -5.34
N GLY A 415 19.38 23.50 -4.86
CA GLY A 415 19.16 22.30 -5.66
C GLY A 415 20.44 21.71 -6.27
N ASN A 416 20.59 20.38 -6.22
CA ASN A 416 21.27 19.75 -7.35
C ASN A 416 20.32 19.88 -8.56
N THR A 417 20.83 19.85 -9.78
CA THR A 417 19.99 19.83 -11.00
C THR A 417 19.20 18.52 -11.15
N ASN A 418 19.11 17.69 -10.10
CA ASN A 418 18.55 16.36 -10.11
C ASN A 418 17.50 16.22 -9.00
N ASP A 419 16.78 17.30 -8.67
CA ASP A 419 15.65 17.23 -7.75
C ASP A 419 14.46 16.53 -8.42
N GLY A 420 13.44 16.16 -7.64
CA GLY A 420 12.26 15.45 -8.15
C GLY A 420 11.58 16.19 -9.31
N ASN A 421 11.57 17.52 -9.25
CA ASN A 421 10.99 18.39 -10.28
C ASN A 421 11.83 18.38 -11.57
N THR A 422 13.16 18.40 -11.46
CA THR A 422 14.06 18.30 -12.62
C THR A 422 14.01 16.91 -13.24
N ALA A 423 13.88 15.87 -12.41
CA ALA A 423 13.60 14.52 -12.91
C ALA A 423 12.26 14.44 -13.63
N TRP A 424 11.24 15.21 -13.22
CA TRP A 424 9.97 15.27 -13.95
C TRP A 424 10.10 15.98 -15.29
N GLU A 425 10.79 17.12 -15.34
CA GLU A 425 11.08 17.90 -16.56
C GLU A 425 11.99 17.15 -17.55
N LEU A 426 12.89 16.28 -17.09
CA LEU A 426 13.77 15.52 -17.97
C LEU A 426 13.03 14.52 -18.88
N TYR A 427 11.84 14.06 -18.47
CA TYR A 427 11.03 13.10 -19.22
C TYR A 427 9.83 13.75 -19.94
N THR A 428 9.75 15.08 -20.01
CA THR A 428 8.73 15.77 -20.82
C THR A 428 9.18 15.91 -22.27
N ARG A 429 8.21 16.04 -23.17
CA ARG A 429 8.45 16.45 -24.56
C ARG A 429 8.94 17.89 -24.58
N LYS A 430 10.12 18.09 -25.13
CA LYS A 430 10.78 19.40 -25.29
C LYS A 430 10.51 20.04 -26.65
N THR A 431 9.40 19.67 -27.28
CA THR A 431 8.95 20.18 -28.58
C THR A 431 8.40 21.60 -28.48
N SER A 432 7.68 21.90 -27.39
CA SER A 432 7.19 23.23 -27.06
C SER A 432 7.03 23.39 -25.54
N ARG A 433 6.88 24.63 -25.06
CA ARG A 433 6.57 24.90 -23.65
C ARG A 433 5.18 24.36 -23.28
N ALA A 434 4.20 24.50 -24.17
CA ALA A 434 2.86 23.95 -23.97
C ALA A 434 2.88 22.42 -23.86
N ASP A 435 3.66 21.72 -24.69
CA ASP A 435 3.83 20.26 -24.58
C ASP A 435 4.52 19.85 -23.27
N THR A 436 5.50 20.63 -22.84
CA THR A 436 6.15 20.43 -21.54
C THR A 436 5.14 20.57 -20.39
N ASN A 437 4.35 21.65 -20.39
CA ASN A 437 3.30 21.87 -19.38
C ASN A 437 2.25 20.76 -19.41
N THR A 438 1.86 20.30 -20.60
CA THR A 438 0.95 19.16 -20.80
C THR A 438 1.49 17.88 -20.16
N ASP A 439 2.77 17.57 -20.38
CA ASP A 439 3.36 16.36 -19.82
C ASP A 439 3.52 16.45 -18.30
N LEU A 440 3.82 17.64 -17.77
CA LEU A 440 3.92 17.87 -16.32
C LEU A 440 2.56 17.69 -15.64
N ILE A 441 1.50 18.34 -16.14
CA ILE A 441 0.18 18.27 -15.51
C ILE A 441 -0.40 16.85 -15.57
N HIS A 442 -0.29 16.17 -16.71
CA HIS A 442 -0.69 14.76 -16.81
C HIS A 442 0.08 13.85 -15.86
N ARG A 443 1.38 14.10 -15.66
CA ARG A 443 2.18 13.30 -14.74
C ARG A 443 1.78 13.53 -13.29
N LEU A 444 1.47 14.78 -12.92
CA LEU A 444 0.93 15.12 -11.59
C LEU A 444 -0.39 14.40 -11.36
N LEU A 445 -1.33 14.48 -12.31
CA LEU A 445 -2.63 13.80 -12.25
C LEU A 445 -2.49 12.29 -12.09
N ILE A 446 -1.68 11.62 -12.93
CA ILE A 446 -1.44 10.17 -12.80
C ILE A 446 -0.80 9.82 -11.45
N SER A 447 0.15 10.64 -10.97
CA SER A 447 0.88 10.34 -9.73
C SER A 447 0.05 10.56 -8.47
N SER A 448 -1.03 11.35 -8.57
CA SER A 448 -1.98 11.65 -7.49
C SER A 448 -3.33 10.95 -7.65
N ASP A 449 -3.55 10.23 -8.77
CA ASP A 449 -4.78 9.51 -9.05
C ASP A 449 -5.05 8.46 -7.95
N PRO A 450 -6.25 8.46 -7.33
CA PRO A 450 -6.59 7.54 -6.24
C PRO A 450 -6.47 6.05 -6.61
N VAL A 451 -6.94 5.66 -7.79
CA VAL A 451 -6.93 4.25 -8.22
C VAL A 451 -5.51 3.79 -8.51
N ILE A 452 -4.71 4.61 -9.20
CA ILE A 452 -3.30 4.29 -9.45
C ILE A 452 -2.52 4.27 -8.13
N THR A 453 -2.75 5.24 -7.24
CA THR A 453 -2.07 5.31 -5.94
C THR A 453 -2.38 4.13 -5.04
N ASN A 454 -3.62 3.63 -5.04
CA ASN A 454 -3.99 2.43 -4.29
C ASN A 454 -3.28 1.16 -4.77
N LEU A 455 -2.81 1.13 -6.02
CA LEU A 455 -2.06 0.00 -6.61
C LEU A 455 -0.54 0.15 -6.48
N ARG A 456 -0.04 1.31 -6.06
CA ARG A 456 1.38 1.58 -5.90
C ARG A 456 1.91 0.98 -4.61
N ALA A 457 3.20 0.67 -4.59
CA ALA A 457 3.82 0.16 -3.37
C ALA A 457 3.85 1.25 -2.30
N PRO A 458 3.40 0.97 -1.05
CA PRO A 458 3.49 1.96 0.01
C PRO A 458 4.97 2.32 0.25
N PRO A 459 5.26 3.59 0.59
CA PRO A 459 6.61 3.98 0.96
C PRO A 459 7.07 3.14 2.15
N LYS A 460 8.31 2.65 2.10
CA LYS A 460 8.90 1.89 3.22
C LYS A 460 8.95 2.80 4.45
N SER A 461 8.14 2.51 5.46
CA SER A 461 8.24 3.18 6.75
C SER A 461 9.56 2.79 7.41
N LYS A 462 10.28 3.78 7.94
CA LYS A 462 11.34 3.51 8.91
C LYS A 462 10.68 3.57 10.28
N HIS A 463 10.48 2.42 10.92
CA HIS A 463 10.06 2.38 12.32
C HIS A 463 11.26 2.82 13.16
N ALA A 464 11.35 4.13 13.42
CA ALA A 464 12.30 4.68 14.37
C ALA A 464 11.73 4.51 15.79
N ASN A 465 12.60 4.24 16.77
CA ASN A 465 12.21 4.22 18.17
C ASN A 465 11.75 5.64 18.57
N ILE A 466 10.50 5.75 19.00
CA ILE A 466 9.91 6.97 19.56
C ILE A 466 10.21 6.99 21.06
N SER A 467 10.51 8.16 21.64
CA SER A 467 10.76 8.26 23.08
C SER A 467 9.48 8.00 23.89
N LEU A 468 9.64 7.54 25.14
CA LEU A 468 8.50 7.29 26.04
C LEU A 468 7.66 8.55 26.27
N GLU A 469 8.30 9.71 26.45
CA GLU A 469 7.61 11.00 26.60
C GLU A 469 6.68 11.31 25.41
N VAL A 470 7.12 11.03 24.18
CA VAL A 470 6.28 11.24 23.00
C VAL A 470 5.17 10.19 22.93
N LEU A 471 5.43 8.95 23.33
CA LEU A 471 4.40 7.91 23.40
C LEU A 471 3.30 8.26 24.41
N GLU A 472 3.66 8.83 25.56
CA GLU A 472 2.71 9.34 26.55
C GLU A 472 1.85 10.48 25.98
N LEU A 473 2.45 11.43 25.25
CA LEU A 473 1.71 12.52 24.59
C LEU A 473 0.81 12.05 23.44
N LEU A 474 1.07 10.89 22.85
CA LEU A 474 0.25 10.29 21.79
C LEU A 474 -0.93 9.47 22.32
N GLN A 475 -0.98 9.20 23.63
CA GLN A 475 -2.15 8.56 24.23
C GLN A 475 -3.34 9.50 24.09
N GLN A 476 -4.43 9.01 23.50
CA GLN A 476 -5.66 9.80 23.44
C GLN A 476 -6.11 10.14 24.86
N PRO A 477 -6.44 11.41 25.17
CA PRO A 477 -7.06 11.73 26.44
C PRO A 477 -8.34 10.90 26.56
N VAL A 478 -8.55 10.27 27.71
CA VAL A 478 -9.82 9.60 28.03
C VAL A 478 -10.86 10.72 28.14
N ILE A 479 -11.61 10.95 27.07
CA ILE A 479 -12.76 11.85 27.12
C ILE A 479 -13.86 11.08 27.85
N GLU A 480 -14.08 11.41 29.12
CA GLU A 480 -15.26 10.93 29.84
C GLU A 480 -16.51 11.39 29.08
N ALA A 481 -17.37 10.45 28.72
CA ALA A 481 -18.55 10.62 27.87
C ALA A 481 -19.64 11.57 28.44
N GLU A 482 -19.37 12.26 29.55
CA GLU A 482 -20.29 13.20 30.19
C GLU A 482 -20.25 14.61 29.58
N LEU A 483 -19.15 14.99 28.89
CA LEU A 483 -19.02 16.34 28.30
C LEU A 483 -19.66 16.52 26.91
N LEU A 484 -20.19 15.45 26.31
CA LEU A 484 -20.85 15.49 24.99
C LEU A 484 -22.39 15.51 25.08
N ARG A 485 -22.96 15.60 26.31
CA ARG A 485 -24.41 15.61 26.52
C ARG A 485 -25.03 17.01 26.61
N ASP A 486 -24.23 18.07 26.66
CA ASP A 486 -24.73 19.44 26.76
C ASP A 486 -24.43 20.26 25.49
N SER A 487 -25.12 19.93 24.39
CA SER A 487 -25.44 20.88 23.32
C SER A 487 -26.45 20.25 22.36
N ASP A 488 -27.73 20.33 22.74
CA ASP A 488 -28.88 20.24 21.82
C ASP A 488 -28.99 21.49 20.94
#